data_AF-A0A0Q3VHT5-F1
#
_entry.id   AF-A0A0Q3VHT5-F1
#
_cell.length_a   1.000
_cell.length_b   1.000
_cell.length_c   1.000
_cell.angle_alpha   90.00
_cell.angle_beta   90.00
_cell.angle_gamma   90.00
#
_symmetry.space_group_name_H-M   'P 1'
#
loop_
_entity.id
_entity.type
_entity.pdbx_description
1 polymer ?
#
loop_
_entity_poly.entity_id
_entity_poly.type
_entity_poly.pdbx_seq_one_letter_code
_entity_poly.pdbx_strand_id
1 'polypeptide(L)' 'MELSQVNWEVIIPIVAPIILIQLILLAIAIIDLVRIEKVNGPKWVWILVILFVNIVGPILYFVIGRRND' A
#
# COMPACT_ATOMS: atom_id res chain seq x y z
N MET A 1 -3.96 -1.93 32.80
CA MET A 1 -4.97 -2.40 31.84
C MET A 1 -4.49 -3.75 31.35
N GLU A 2 -5.14 -4.83 31.76
CA GLU A 2 -4.78 -6.19 31.37
C GLU A 2 -5.14 -6.39 29.88
N LEU A 3 -4.15 -6.65 29.02
CA LEU A 3 -4.37 -6.89 27.58
C LEU A 3 -5.25 -8.13 27.31
N SER A 4 -5.51 -8.95 28.32
CA SER A 4 -6.35 -10.15 28.30
C SER A 4 -7.85 -9.87 28.14
N GLN A 5 -8.30 -8.61 28.28
CA GLN A 5 -9.71 -8.26 28.08
C GLN A 5 -10.06 -7.80 26.66
N VAL A 6 -9.08 -7.74 25.75
CA VAL A 6 -9.33 -7.38 24.35
C VAL A 6 -10.01 -8.53 23.64
N ASN A 7 -11.20 -8.29 23.08
CA ASN A 7 -11.93 -9.29 22.30
C ASN A 7 -11.37 -9.40 20.88
N TRP A 8 -10.33 -10.22 20.73
CA TRP A 8 -9.65 -10.46 19.47
C TRP A 8 -10.54 -11.13 18.41
N GLU A 9 -11.53 -11.92 18.84
CA GLU A 9 -12.49 -12.58 17.93
C GLU A 9 -13.34 -11.57 17.15
N VAL A 10 -13.58 -10.38 17.71
CA VAL A 10 -14.31 -9.29 17.05
C VAL A 10 -13.38 -8.40 16.24
N ILE A 11 -12.17 -8.11 16.73
CA ILE A 11 -11.25 -7.15 16.09
C ILE A 11 -10.63 -7.72 14.82
N ILE A 12 -10.19 -8.98 14.84
CA ILE A 12 -9.49 -9.60 13.71
C ILE A 12 -10.34 -9.58 12.43
N PRO A 13 -11.62 -10.03 12.43
CA PRO A 13 -12.45 -10.03 11.22
C PRO A 13 -12.70 -8.64 10.64
N ILE A 14 -12.65 -7.58 11.46
CA ILE A 14 -12.87 -6.19 11.03
C ILE A 14 -11.59 -5.60 10.41
N VAL A 15 -10.43 -5.87 11.02
CA VAL A 15 -9.14 -5.30 10.58
C VAL A 15 -8.51 -6.11 9.45
N ALA A 16 -8.68 -7.42 9.44
CA ALA A 16 -8.14 -8.32 8.41
C ALA A 16 -8.45 -7.87 6.97
N PRO A 17 -9.69 -7.52 6.58
CA PRO A 17 -9.97 -7.07 5.21
C PRO A 17 -9.25 -5.77 4.85
N ILE A 18 -9.11 -4.84 5.80
CA ILE A 18 -8.40 -3.57 5.57
C ILE A 18 -6.91 -3.83 5.31
N ILE A 19 -6.29 -4.68 6.13
CA ILE A 19 -4.89 -5.10 5.94
C ILE A 19 -4.75 -5.86 4.61
N LEU A 20 -5.69 -6.75 4.27
CA LEU A 20 -5.65 -7.51 3.02
C LEU A 20 -5.69 -6.57 1.80
N ILE A 21 -6.60 -5.60 1.79
CA ILE A 21 -6.68 -4.58 0.73
C ILE A 21 -5.38 -3.78 0.65
N GLN A 22 -4.84 -3.37 1.80
CA GLN A 22 -3.56 -2.66 1.86
C GLN A 22 -2.42 -3.48 1.24
N LEU A 23 -2.31 -4.76 1.58
CA LEU A 23 -1.27 -5.65 1.07
C LEU A 23 -1.42 -5.91 -0.43
N ILE A 24 -2.65 -6.13 -0.89
CA ILE A 24 -2.95 -6.29 -2.33
C ILE A 24 -2.55 -5.02 -3.08
N LEU A 25 -2.98 -3.85 -2.61
CA LEU A 25 -2.68 -2.57 -3.25
C LEU A 25 -1.17 -2.30 -3.27
N LEU A 26 -0.48 -2.57 -2.17
CA LEU A 26 0.97 -2.46 -2.07
C LEU A 26 1.67 -3.37 -3.08
N ALA A 27 1.28 -4.65 -3.13
CA ALA A 27 1.89 -5.63 -4.02
C ALA A 27 1.68 -5.24 -5.50
N ILE A 28 0.46 -4.85 -5.88
CA ILE A 28 0.16 -4.41 -7.24
C ILE A 28 0.98 -3.16 -7.58
N ALA A 29 1.08 -2.18 -6.68
CA ALA A 29 1.85 -0.95 -6.92
C ALA A 29 3.34 -1.24 -7.12
N ILE A 30 3.94 -2.10 -6.30
CA ILE A 30 5.35 -2.49 -6.47
C ILE A 30 5.56 -3.26 -7.78
N ILE A 31 4.70 -4.23 -8.10
CA ILE A 31 4.80 -5.01 -9.34
C ILE A 31 4.68 -4.10 -10.56
N ASP A 32 3.70 -3.21 -10.57
CA ASP A 32 3.48 -2.25 -11.66
C ASP A 32 4.67 -1.28 -11.77
N LEU A 33 5.16 -0.74 -10.65
CA LEU A 33 6.35 0.12 -10.62
C LEU A 33 7.56 -0.58 -11.22
N VAL A 34 7.83 -1.85 -10.88
CA VAL A 34 8.97 -2.58 -11.44
C VAL A 34 8.82 -2.75 -12.96
N ARG A 35 7.62 -3.08 -13.44
CA ARG A 35 7.33 -3.37 -14.84
C ARG A 35 7.32 -2.15 -15.75
N ILE A 36 6.94 -0.98 -15.24
CA ILE A 36 6.81 0.21 -16.07
C ILE A 36 8.18 0.84 -16.39
N GLU A 37 8.36 1.27 -17.64
CA GLU A 37 9.61 1.86 -18.11
C GLU A 37 9.79 3.30 -17.62
N LYS A 38 8.68 4.07 -17.56
CA LYS A 38 8.69 5.48 -17.21
C LYS A 38 7.69 5.75 -16.10
N VAL A 39 8.10 6.61 -15.18
CA VAL A 39 7.27 7.16 -14.11
C VAL A 39 7.48 8.67 -14.02
N ASN A 40 6.60 9.36 -13.34
CA ASN A 40 6.74 10.79 -13.09
C ASN A 40 7.82 11.03 -12.01
N GLY A 41 9.03 11.41 -12.44
CA GLY A 41 10.17 11.63 -11.55
C GLY A 41 11.04 10.38 -11.33
N PRO A 42 11.92 10.36 -10.32
CA PRO A 42 12.83 9.24 -10.10
C PRO A 42 12.10 7.98 -9.58
N LYS A 43 12.37 6.83 -10.19
CA LYS A 43 11.73 5.55 -9.84
C LYS A 43 11.91 5.15 -8.36
N TRP A 44 13.06 5.45 -7.77
CA TRP A 44 13.36 5.15 -6.37
C TRP A 44 12.51 5.97 -5.37
N VAL A 45 12.09 7.18 -5.74
CA VAL A 45 11.21 7.99 -4.88
C VAL A 45 9.87 7.30 -4.72
N TRP A 46 9.33 6.73 -5.81
CA TRP A 46 8.06 6.00 -5.75
C TRP A 46 8.14 4.74 -4.90
N ILE A 47 9.30 4.06 -4.86
CA ILE A 47 9.51 2.93 -3.93
C ILE A 47 9.33 3.40 -2.48
N LEU A 48 9.95 4.52 -2.11
CA LEU A 48 9.82 5.07 -0.76
C LEU A 48 8.37 5.51 -0.46
N VAL A 49 7.73 6.19 -1.40
CA VAL A 49 6.34 6.65 -1.24
C VAL A 49 5.40 5.46 -1.02
N ILE A 50 5.51 4.42 -1.84
CA ILE A 50 4.69 3.21 -1.76
C ILE A 50 4.88 2.48 -0.43
N LEU A 51 6.11 2.37 0.07
CA LEU A 51 6.42 1.60 1.29
C LEU A 51 6.13 2.37 2.59
N PHE A 52 6.36 3.68 2.63
CA PHE A 52 6.34 4.44 3.88
C PHE A 52 5.07 5.28 4.11
N VAL A 53 4.23 5.46 3.09
CA VAL A 53 3.04 6.33 3.19
C VAL A 53 1.73 5.53 3.30
N ASN A 54 1.82 4.27 3.76
CA ASN A 54 0.67 3.36 3.96
C ASN A 54 -0.22 3.27 2.71
N ILE A 55 -1.56 3.35 2.83
CA ILE A 55 -2.49 3.25 1.70
C ILE A 55 -2.35 4.41 0.72
N VAL A 56 -1.95 5.57 1.22
CA VAL A 56 -1.83 6.79 0.41
C VAL A 56 -0.67 6.68 -0.57
N GLY A 57 0.43 6.00 -0.20
CA GLY A 57 1.59 5.80 -1.07
C GLY A 57 1.27 5.13 -2.41
N PRO A 58 0.73 3.90 -2.40
CA PRO A 58 0.25 3.21 -3.60
C PRO A 58 -0.80 4.02 -4.38
N ILE A 59 -1.74 4.70 -3.71
CA ILE A 59 -2.74 5.53 -4.38
C ILE A 59 -2.07 6.68 -5.14
N LEU A 60 -1.14 7.40 -4.51
CA LEU A 60 -0.38 8.48 -5.15
C LEU A 60 0.44 7.95 -6.32
N TYR A 61 1.03 6.76 -6.20
CA TYR A 61 1.72 6.13 -7.31
C TYR A 61 0.79 5.91 -8.50
N PHE A 62 -0.40 5.32 -8.31
CA PHE A 62 -1.31 5.06 -9.44
C PHE A 62 -1.89 6.34 -10.06
N VAL A 63 -2.17 7.36 -9.25
CA VAL A 63 -2.81 8.60 -9.71
C VAL A 63 -1.80 9.57 -10.32
N ILE A 64 -0.61 9.68 -9.73
CA ILE A 64 0.39 10.70 -10.07
C ILE A 64 1.68 10.06 -10.57
N GLY A 65 2.15 8.98 -9.96
CA GLY A 65 3.45 8.38 -10.31
C GLY A 65 3.49 7.63 -11.62
N ARG A 66 2.43 6.88 -11.91
CA ARG A 66 2.30 6.03 -13.09
C ARG A 66 2.04 6.88 -14.33
N ARG A 67 2.92 6.77 -15.33
CA ARG A 67 2.71 7.33 -16.66
C ARG A 67 1.95 6.33 -17.52
N ASN A 68 0.97 6.79 -18.29
CA ASN A 68 0.16 5.94 -19.17
C ASN A 68 0.38 6.27 -20.66
N ASP A 69 1.41 7.06 -20.93
CA ASP A 69 1.83 7.63 -22.21
C ASP A 69 2.91 6.80 -22.91
#